data_AF-A0AAD1G2W9-F1
#
_entry.id   AF-A0AAD1G2W9-F1
#
_cell.length_a   1.000
_cell.length_b   1.000
_cell.length_c   1.000
_cell.angle_alpha   90.00
_cell.angle_beta   90.00
_cell.angle_gamma   90.00
#
_symmetry.space_group_name_H-M   'P 1'
#
loop_
_entity.id
_entity.type
_entity.pdbx_description
1 polymer ?
#
loop_
_entity_poly.entity_id
_entity_poly.type
_entity_poly.pdbx_seq_one_letter_code
_entity_poly.pdbx_strand_id
1 'polypeptide(L)'
;MTPRTAFAVLALFALPAHAQEAAPAVLTGVGFAPISSQPARTDEERRLLAIRASHLAALRNLAEQVYGVKLQSQSSASNTSLQSDSIRATVSGTVSGARIVKITPKGDDTYETVVEMRRPAGGAD
;
A
#
# COMPACT_ATOMS: atom_id res chain seq x y z
N MET A 1 21.37 61.66 36.74
CA MET A 1 20.67 60.94 35.66
C MET A 1 20.62 59.46 36.05
N THR A 2 19.52 59.00 36.63
CA THR A 2 19.13 57.58 36.78
C THR A 2 18.24 57.17 35.59
N PRO A 3 17.75 55.94 35.46
CA PRO A 3 18.38 54.60 35.55
C PRO A 3 17.97 53.72 34.33
N ARG A 4 18.42 52.45 34.26
CA ARG A 4 17.58 51.23 34.10
C ARG A 4 18.31 50.07 33.41
N THR A 5 18.51 49.04 34.21
CA THR A 5 18.46 47.61 33.87
C THR A 5 17.48 47.29 32.73
N ALA A 6 17.94 46.51 31.75
CA ALA A 6 17.06 45.72 30.89
C ALA A 6 17.68 44.33 30.70
N PHE A 7 17.04 43.37 31.37
CA PHE A 7 17.15 41.94 31.11
C PHE A 7 16.81 41.66 29.64
N ALA A 8 17.69 40.97 28.92
CA ALA A 8 17.32 40.29 27.68
C ALA A 8 17.29 38.79 27.95
N VAL A 9 16.10 38.29 28.26
CA VAL A 9 15.76 36.86 28.28
C VAL A 9 15.89 36.37 26.84
N LEU A 10 16.95 35.62 26.55
CA LEU A 10 17.05 34.92 25.28
C LEU A 10 16.10 33.72 25.36
N ALA A 11 14.89 33.95 24.84
CA ALA A 11 13.84 32.94 24.75
C ALA A 11 14.35 31.74 23.95
N LEU A 12 14.27 30.58 24.59
CA LEU A 12 14.34 29.25 23.98
C LEU A 12 13.28 29.17 22.89
N PHE A 13 13.64 29.51 21.64
CA PHE A 13 12.86 29.10 20.48
C PHE A 13 13.09 27.60 20.28
N ALA A 14 12.37 26.79 21.06
CA ALA A 14 12.03 25.45 20.63
C ALA A 14 11.29 25.61 19.30
N LEU A 15 11.98 25.36 18.19
CA LEU A 15 11.33 25.13 16.90
C LEU A 15 10.20 24.13 17.17
N PRO A 16 8.95 24.43 16.78
CA PRO A 16 7.94 23.40 16.82
C PRO A 16 8.48 22.30 15.92
N ALA A 17 8.79 21.13 16.51
CA ALA A 17 9.00 19.92 15.75
C ALA A 17 7.83 19.89 14.78
N HIS A 18 8.11 19.99 13.49
CA HIS A 18 7.09 20.00 12.46
C HIS A 18 6.23 18.76 12.70
N ALA A 19 5.07 18.97 13.32
CA ALA A 19 3.92 18.12 13.11
C ALA A 19 3.64 18.30 11.62
N GLN A 20 4.39 17.55 10.82
CA GLN A 20 4.12 17.30 9.43
C GLN A 20 2.76 16.64 9.46
N GLU A 21 1.71 17.45 9.38
CA GLU A 21 0.36 16.98 9.16
C GLU A 21 0.44 16.12 7.91
N ALA A 22 0.49 14.80 8.11
CA ALA A 22 0.91 13.87 7.10
C ALA A 22 -0.13 13.95 5.99
N ALA A 23 0.19 14.67 4.91
CA ALA A 23 -0.68 14.74 3.75
C ALA A 23 -1.13 13.31 3.39
N PRO A 24 -2.41 13.13 3.03
CA PRO A 24 -2.98 11.81 2.75
C PRO A 24 -2.06 11.05 1.79
N ALA A 25 -1.37 10.03 2.31
CA ALA A 25 -0.39 9.31 1.52
C ALA A 25 -1.13 8.43 0.52
N VAL A 26 -0.98 8.71 -0.77
CA VAL A 26 -1.48 7.82 -1.82
C VAL A 26 -0.48 6.70 -1.99
N LEU A 27 -0.89 5.49 -1.63
CA LEU A 27 -0.12 4.27 -1.86
C LEU A 27 -0.49 3.71 -3.22
N THR A 28 0.50 3.23 -3.95
CA THR A 28 0.33 2.67 -5.30
C THR A 28 0.87 1.24 -5.33
N GLY A 29 0.03 0.29 -5.73
CA GLY A 29 0.40 -1.09 -6.00
C GLY A 29 0.46 -1.35 -7.49
N VAL A 30 1.52 -2.00 -7.96
CA VAL A 30 1.65 -2.42 -9.36
C VAL A 30 1.77 -3.93 -9.41
N GLY A 31 1.00 -4.58 -10.27
CA GLY A 31 1.01 -6.02 -10.47
C GLY A 31 1.18 -6.38 -11.94
N PHE A 32 1.87 -7.49 -12.18
CA PHE A 32 2.14 -8.01 -13.50
C PHE A 32 1.66 -9.45 -13.60
N ALA A 33 1.09 -9.80 -14.74
CA ALA A 33 0.79 -11.19 -15.06
C ALA A 33 1.03 -11.48 -16.54
N PRO A 34 1.84 -12.50 -16.87
CA PRO A 34 1.96 -12.97 -18.24
C PRO A 34 0.66 -13.61 -18.70
N ILE A 35 0.30 -13.46 -19.96
CA ILE A 35 -0.82 -14.13 -20.60
C ILE A 35 -0.46 -15.60 -20.76
N SER A 36 0.68 -15.90 -21.37
CA SER A 36 1.18 -17.26 -21.61
C SER A 36 1.17 -18.19 -20.37
N SER A 37 1.36 -17.65 -19.17
CA SER A 37 1.40 -18.43 -17.93
C SER A 37 0.02 -18.74 -17.33
N GLN A 38 -1.08 -18.21 -17.88
CA GLN A 38 -2.40 -18.41 -17.29
C GLN A 38 -3.04 -19.73 -17.72
N PRO A 39 -3.61 -20.51 -16.77
CA PRO A 39 -4.26 -21.78 -17.09
C PRO A 39 -5.63 -21.54 -17.73
N ALA A 40 -5.67 -21.44 -19.06
CA ALA A 40 -6.88 -21.15 -19.83
C ALA A 40 -7.02 -22.05 -21.07
N ARG A 41 -8.27 -22.29 -21.49
CA ARG A 41 -8.58 -23.14 -22.65
C ARG A 41 -8.49 -22.37 -23.96
N THR A 42 -8.81 -21.08 -23.96
CA THR A 42 -8.71 -20.18 -25.12
C THR A 42 -7.82 -18.97 -24.83
N ASP A 43 -7.36 -18.28 -25.88
CA ASP A 43 -6.50 -17.10 -25.74
C ASP A 43 -7.26 -15.91 -25.14
N GLU A 44 -8.56 -15.77 -25.43
CA GLU A 44 -9.43 -14.75 -24.85
C GLU A 44 -9.60 -14.97 -23.35
N GLU A 45 -9.88 -16.21 -22.94
CA GLU A 45 -9.96 -16.59 -21.53
C GLU A 45 -8.62 -16.37 -20.83
N ARG A 46 -7.52 -16.67 -21.52
CA ARG A 46 -6.16 -16.46 -21.00
C ARG A 46 -5.88 -14.98 -20.72
N ARG A 47 -6.28 -14.08 -21.62
CA ARG A 47 -6.14 -12.63 -21.43
C ARG A 47 -6.97 -12.14 -20.24
N LEU A 48 -8.20 -12.61 -20.09
CA LEU A 48 -9.05 -12.27 -18.94
C LEU A 48 -8.44 -12.74 -17.62
N LEU A 49 -7.91 -13.97 -17.59
CA LEU A 49 -7.21 -14.48 -16.41
C LEU A 49 -5.93 -13.69 -16.11
N ALA A 50 -5.20 -13.24 -17.13
CA ALA A 50 -4.00 -12.45 -16.96
C ALA A 50 -4.33 -11.10 -16.31
N ILE A 51 -5.39 -10.42 -16.77
CA ILE A 51 -5.89 -9.20 -16.16
C ILE A 51 -6.28 -9.42 -14.68
N ARG A 52 -6.95 -10.54 -14.38
CA ARG A 52 -7.33 -10.88 -13.00
C ARG A 52 -6.10 -11.14 -12.12
N ALA A 53 -5.14 -11.91 -12.64
CA ALA A 53 -3.89 -12.22 -11.94
C ALA A 53 -3.04 -10.96 -11.70
N SER A 54 -2.92 -10.06 -12.69
CA SER A 54 -2.18 -8.80 -12.53
C SER A 54 -2.85 -7.90 -11.51
N HIS A 55 -4.19 -7.87 -11.48
CA HIS A 55 -4.93 -7.13 -10.47
C HIS A 55 -4.69 -7.69 -9.05
N LEU A 56 -4.78 -9.02 -8.86
CA LEU A 56 -4.49 -9.65 -7.56
C LEU A 56 -3.06 -9.38 -7.10
N ALA A 57 -2.08 -9.45 -8.01
CA ALA A 57 -0.69 -9.10 -7.72
C ALA A 57 -0.54 -7.63 -7.28
N ALA A 58 -1.27 -6.72 -7.93
CA ALA A 58 -1.25 -5.30 -7.59
C ALA A 58 -1.82 -5.05 -6.19
N LEU A 59 -2.93 -5.72 -5.84
CA LEU A 59 -3.54 -5.65 -4.50
C LEU A 59 -2.61 -6.23 -3.43
N ARG A 60 -1.90 -7.32 -3.73
CA ARG A 60 -0.91 -7.89 -2.82
C ARG A 60 0.21 -6.90 -2.54
N ASN A 61 0.81 -6.35 -3.57
CA ASN A 61 1.91 -5.38 -3.45
C ASN A 61 1.46 -4.11 -2.71
N LEU A 62 0.21 -3.70 -2.90
CA LEU A 62 -0.39 -2.61 -2.13
C LEU A 62 -0.55 -2.99 -0.65
N ALA A 63 -1.08 -4.17 -0.36
CA ALA A 63 -1.22 -4.66 1.01
C ALA A 63 0.12 -4.75 1.74
N GLU A 64 1.19 -5.23 1.08
CA GLU A 64 2.54 -5.25 1.65
C GLU A 64 3.03 -3.85 2.04
N GLN A 65 2.77 -2.84 1.20
CA GLN A 65 3.12 -1.44 1.49
C GLN A 65 2.28 -0.83 2.62
N VAL A 66 1.02 -1.25 2.74
CA VAL A 66 0.13 -0.81 3.82
C VAL A 66 0.64 -1.32 5.16
N TYR A 67 0.97 -2.61 5.25
CA TYR A 67 1.30 -3.26 6.52
C TYR A 67 2.80 -3.26 6.84
N GLY A 68 3.66 -2.90 5.89
CA GLY A 68 5.11 -2.94 6.10
C GLY A 68 5.65 -4.36 6.28
N VAL A 69 4.88 -5.39 5.89
CA VAL A 69 5.29 -6.79 5.93
C VAL A 69 5.39 -7.32 4.51
N LYS A 70 6.43 -8.13 4.24
CA LYS A 70 6.41 -8.98 3.04
C LYS A 70 5.47 -10.15 3.30
N LEU A 71 4.51 -10.38 2.41
CA LEU A 71 3.67 -11.59 2.45
C LEU A 71 4.51 -12.78 1.96
N GLN A 72 5.57 -13.10 2.70
CA GLN A 72 6.36 -14.32 2.51
C GLN A 72 5.53 -15.48 3.07
N SER A 73 5.17 -16.43 2.21
CA SER A 73 4.60 -17.71 2.60
C SER A 73 5.62 -18.53 3.39
N GLN A 74 5.85 -18.20 4.65
CA GLN A 74 6.50 -19.11 5.60
C GLN A 74 5.40 -19.95 6.25
N SER A 75 5.02 -21.04 5.57
CA SER A 75 4.03 -22.00 6.05
C SER A 75 4.64 -22.84 7.18
N SER A 76 4.61 -22.34 8.42
CA SER A 76 4.84 -23.17 9.60
C SER A 76 3.50 -23.79 10.01
N ALA A 77 3.33 -25.10 9.74
CA ALA A 77 2.05 -25.82 9.74
C ALA A 77 1.25 -25.76 11.05
N SER A 78 1.82 -25.26 12.15
CA SER A 78 1.20 -25.22 13.47
C SER A 78 0.38 -23.95 13.76
N ASN A 79 0.61 -22.85 13.04
CA ASN A 79 -0.06 -21.55 13.30
C ASN A 79 -0.91 -21.03 12.13
N THR A 80 -1.07 -21.82 11.07
CA THR A 80 -1.60 -21.36 9.78
C THR A 80 -3.04 -20.86 9.83
N SER A 81 -3.92 -21.44 10.66
CA SER A 81 -5.34 -21.04 10.68
C SER A 81 -5.55 -19.64 11.26
N LEU A 82 -5.10 -19.40 12.49
CA LEU A 82 -5.26 -18.11 13.17
C LEU A 82 -4.47 -16.98 12.50
N GLN A 83 -3.25 -17.26 12.01
CA GLN A 83 -2.48 -16.27 11.26
C GLN A 83 -3.11 -15.97 9.89
N SER A 84 -3.66 -16.98 9.19
CA SER A 84 -4.35 -16.74 7.91
C SER A 84 -5.62 -15.92 8.09
N ASP A 85 -6.39 -16.17 9.14
CA ASP A 85 -7.61 -15.41 9.43
C ASP A 85 -7.29 -13.96 9.82
N SER A 86 -6.24 -13.74 10.63
CA SER A 86 -5.71 -12.41 10.92
C SER A 86 -5.26 -11.70 9.64
N ILE A 87 -4.42 -12.33 8.81
CA ILE A 87 -3.94 -11.75 7.55
C ILE A 87 -5.12 -11.42 6.62
N ARG A 88 -6.11 -12.32 6.52
CA ARG A 88 -7.29 -12.14 5.66
C ARG A 88 -8.21 -11.03 6.14
N ALA A 89 -8.54 -11.00 7.43
CA ALA A 89 -9.39 -9.96 8.03
C ALA A 89 -8.73 -8.58 7.90
N THR A 90 -7.42 -8.52 8.17
CA THR A 90 -6.63 -7.30 8.04
C THR A 90 -6.59 -6.83 6.58
N VAL A 91 -6.16 -7.66 5.63
CA VAL A 91 -6.14 -7.33 4.18
C VAL A 91 -7.52 -6.87 3.67
N SER A 92 -8.60 -7.53 4.10
CA SER A 92 -9.95 -7.13 3.71
C SER A 92 -10.34 -5.75 4.26
N GLY A 93 -9.89 -5.38 5.45
CA GLY A 93 -10.21 -4.09 6.08
C GLY A 93 -9.51 -2.90 5.43
N THR A 94 -8.23 -3.01 5.06
CA THR A 94 -7.49 -1.86 4.50
C THR A 94 -7.54 -1.79 2.97
N VAL A 95 -7.58 -2.92 2.25
CA VAL A 95 -7.66 -2.89 0.78
C VAL A 95 -9.07 -2.48 0.29
N SER A 96 -10.07 -2.40 1.19
CA SER A 96 -11.43 -1.93 0.87
C SER A 96 -11.52 -0.50 0.30
N GLY A 97 -10.41 0.27 0.30
CA GLY A 97 -10.32 1.59 -0.35
C GLY A 97 -9.44 1.62 -1.62
N ALA A 98 -8.96 0.48 -2.11
CA ALA A 98 -8.11 0.42 -3.29
C ALA A 98 -8.94 0.57 -4.58
N ARG A 99 -8.57 1.54 -5.44
CA ARG A 99 -9.16 1.73 -6.77
C ARG A 99 -8.18 1.25 -7.83
N ILE A 100 -8.72 0.65 -8.90
CA ILE A 100 -7.93 0.40 -10.11
C ILE A 100 -7.77 1.74 -10.84
N VAL A 101 -6.52 2.10 -11.13
CA VAL A 101 -6.18 3.33 -11.84
C VAL A 101 -5.86 3.05 -13.28
N LYS A 102 -5.23 1.89 -13.55
CA LYS A 102 -4.78 1.55 -14.89
C LYS A 102 -4.71 0.04 -15.07
N ILE A 103 -5.18 -0.43 -16.22
CA ILE A 103 -4.90 -1.78 -16.72
C ILE A 103 -4.36 -1.59 -18.13
N THR A 104 -3.15 -2.07 -18.40
CA THR A 104 -2.52 -1.86 -19.71
C THR A 104 -1.74 -3.10 -20.11
N PRO A 105 -1.86 -3.56 -21.37
CA PRO A 105 -0.93 -4.56 -21.89
C PRO A 105 0.48 -3.95 -21.95
N LYS A 106 1.46 -4.66 -21.42
CA LYS A 106 2.88 -4.29 -21.41
C LYS A 106 3.63 -5.28 -22.29
N GLY A 107 4.03 -4.83 -23.47
CA GLY A 107 4.54 -5.71 -24.51
C GLY A 107 3.45 -6.67 -25.02
N ASP A 108 3.88 -7.80 -25.60
CA ASP A 108 2.98 -8.71 -26.30
C ASP A 108 2.30 -9.73 -25.38
N ASP A 109 2.91 -10.03 -24.22
CA ASP A 109 2.50 -11.16 -23.37
C ASP A 109 2.19 -10.78 -21.92
N THR A 110 2.22 -9.52 -21.49
CA THR A 110 2.00 -9.18 -20.07
C THR A 110 0.91 -8.15 -19.87
N TYR A 111 0.10 -8.30 -18.83
CA TYR A 111 -0.76 -7.23 -18.33
C TYR A 111 -0.13 -6.58 -17.09
N GLU A 112 -0.12 -5.25 -17.08
CA GLU A 112 0.19 -4.41 -15.94
C GLU A 112 -1.12 -3.87 -15.35
N THR A 113 -1.31 -4.02 -14.05
CA THR A 113 -2.39 -3.38 -13.31
C THR A 113 -1.81 -2.47 -12.25
N VAL A 114 -2.31 -1.24 -12.19
CA VAL A 114 -1.97 -0.25 -11.17
C VAL A 114 -3.20 0.02 -10.33
N VAL A 115 -3.05 -0.15 -9.03
CA VAL A 115 -4.06 0.18 -8.03
C VAL A 115 -3.52 1.28 -7.14
N GLU A 116 -4.42 2.15 -6.68
CA GLU A 116 -4.08 3.19 -5.73
C GLU A 116 -5.04 3.15 -4.56
N MET A 117 -4.51 3.44 -3.37
CA MET A 117 -5.31 3.63 -2.18
C MET A 117 -4.86 4.87 -1.47
N ARG A 118 -5.83 5.66 -1.02
CA ARG A 118 -5.56 6.80 -0.14
C ARG A 118 -5.43 6.27 1.28
N ARG A 119 -4.23 6.32 1.85
CA ARG A 119 -4.04 6.15 3.29
C ARG A 119 -4.55 7.42 3.99
N PRO A 120 -5.45 7.31 4.99
CA PRO A 120 -5.80 8.47 5.78
C PRO A 120 -4.54 9.04 6.46
N ALA A 121 -4.45 10.37 6.47
CA ALA A 121 -3.49 11.08 7.33
C ALA A 121 -3.71 10.59 8.77
N GLY A 122 -2.65 10.23 9.48
CA GLY A 122 -2.74 9.46 10.72
C GLY A 122 -3.76 9.98 11.74
N GLY A 123 -4.50 9.04 12.36
CA GLY A 123 -5.33 9.26 13.54
C GLY A 123 -6.76 8.72 13.42
N ALA A 124 -6.97 7.45 13.81
CA ALA A 124 -8.17 6.90 14.46
C ALA A 124 -8.17 5.37 14.36
N ASP A 125 -7.36 4.72 15.20
CA ASP A 125 -7.76 3.67 16.17
C ASP A 125 -6.49 3.18 16.92
#